data_AF-A0A7S2LFY9-F1
#
_entry.id   AF-A0A7S2LFY9-F1
#
_cell.length_a   1.000
_cell.length_b   1.000
_cell.length_c   1.000
_cell.angle_alpha   90.00
_cell.angle_beta   90.00
_cell.angle_gamma   90.00
#
_symmetry.space_group_name_H-M   'P 1'
#
loop_
_entity.id
_entity.type
_entity.pdbx_description
1 polymer ?
#
loop_
_entity_poly.entity_id
_entity_poly.type
_entity_poly.pdbx_seq_one_letter_code
_entity_poly.pdbx_strand_id
1 'polypeptide(L)'
;RLGAPYTLTLTGRLLRRVNQISILAADGPACGEDGSNVSDAAVVMPFLQPGSITGQGESEAWYDIQIFRIGEYRVCWCLGLLSGDGCTTAADFGLLAASLSVHGLLDDRPEYLPTQIVGNPFSLTLAGRSLAATDSIALVPLGPNASDSAASCGQASTAQHAALAPGTTGVPTVENSSSEVWSRATILAVGQYMVCWCGRTSGSTWSA
;
A
#
# COMPACT_ATOMS: atom_id res chain seq x y z
N ARG A 1 -1.31 -1.23 6.45
CA ARG A 1 -1.11 -2.37 5.54
C ARG A 1 -0.92 -1.81 4.14
N LEU A 2 -0.12 -2.45 3.30
CA LEU A 2 0.15 -2.02 1.92
C LEU A 2 -1.16 -1.77 1.14
N GLY A 3 -1.26 -0.63 0.46
CA GLY A 3 -2.36 -0.25 -0.44
C GLY A 3 -3.73 0.03 0.23
N ALA A 4 -3.92 -0.35 1.49
CA ALA A 4 -5.16 -0.08 2.21
C ALA A 4 -5.25 1.41 2.61
N PRO A 5 -6.37 2.10 2.32
CA PRO A 5 -6.56 3.47 2.78
C PRO A 5 -6.59 3.51 4.31
N TYR A 6 -5.92 4.48 4.90
CA TYR A 6 -5.96 4.72 6.33
C TYR A 6 -6.03 6.22 6.65
N THR A 7 -6.51 6.51 7.85
CA THR A 7 -6.50 7.86 8.41
C THR A 7 -5.26 8.02 9.27
N LEU A 8 -4.39 8.96 8.92
CA LEU A 8 -3.31 9.41 9.82
C LEU A 8 -3.85 10.50 10.72
N THR A 9 -3.91 10.23 12.02
CA THR A 9 -4.26 11.24 13.02
C THR A 9 -3.01 11.63 13.79
N LEU A 10 -2.64 12.91 13.70
CA LEU A 10 -1.63 13.49 14.57
C LEU A 10 -2.33 14.15 15.77
N THR A 11 -1.68 14.07 16.93
CA THR A 11 -2.13 14.73 18.16
C THR A 11 -0.99 15.56 18.71
N GLY A 12 -1.29 16.72 19.28
CA GLY A 12 -0.27 17.66 19.72
C GLY A 12 -0.84 19.01 20.08
N ARG A 13 -0.08 20.06 19.81
CA ARG A 13 -0.48 21.46 20.00
C ARG A 13 -0.18 22.24 18.73
N LEU A 14 -0.89 23.35 18.56
CA LEU A 14 -0.74 24.26 17.41
C LEU A 14 -1.09 23.60 16.06
N LEU A 15 -1.93 22.57 16.07
CA LEU A 15 -2.44 21.95 14.86
C LEU A 15 -3.51 22.86 14.23
N ARG A 16 -3.31 23.24 12.98
CA ARG A 16 -4.17 24.15 12.19
C ARG A 16 -4.29 23.72 10.74
N ARG A 17 -5.36 24.12 10.06
CA ARG A 17 -5.68 23.69 8.67
C ARG A 17 -4.63 24.07 7.62
N VAL A 18 -3.70 24.96 7.98
CA VAL A 18 -2.59 25.38 7.14
C VAL A 18 -1.37 24.45 7.25
N ASN A 19 -1.36 23.54 8.22
CA ASN A 19 -0.33 22.53 8.36
C ASN A 19 -0.34 21.58 7.17
N GLN A 20 0.84 21.09 6.82
CA GLN A 20 1.00 20.09 5.77
C GLN A 20 1.91 18.98 6.24
N ILE A 21 1.75 17.81 5.63
CA ILE A 21 2.66 16.69 5.81
C ILE A 21 3.24 16.22 4.49
N SER A 22 4.42 15.65 4.56
CA SER A 22 4.98 14.77 3.55
C SER A 22 5.31 13.42 4.21
N ILE A 23 5.23 12.35 3.44
CA ILE A 23 5.58 11.01 3.92
C ILE A 23 6.72 10.49 3.06
N LEU A 24 7.86 10.20 3.67
CA LEU A 24 9.10 9.81 3.00
C LEU A 24 9.50 8.40 3.40
N ALA A 25 10.07 7.62 2.48
CA ALA A 25 10.68 6.35 2.86
C ALA A 25 11.85 6.57 3.83
N ALA A 26 12.08 5.62 4.74
CA ALA A 26 13.10 5.76 5.78
C ALA A 26 14.54 5.75 5.23
N ASP A 27 14.77 5.28 4.01
CA ASP A 27 16.03 5.35 3.28
C ASP A 27 16.15 6.60 2.37
N GLY A 28 15.10 7.42 2.31
CA GLY A 28 15.08 8.71 1.61
C GLY A 28 15.59 9.89 2.46
N PRO A 29 15.33 11.13 2.01
CA PRO A 29 15.72 12.35 2.72
C PRO A 29 15.17 12.39 4.16
N ALA A 30 15.92 12.99 5.07
CA ALA A 30 15.43 13.30 6.41
C ALA A 30 14.50 14.53 6.37
N CYS A 31 13.69 14.71 7.41
CA CYS A 31 12.85 15.91 7.54
C CYS A 31 13.72 17.17 7.58
N GLY A 32 13.48 18.11 6.67
CA GLY A 32 14.26 19.36 6.53
C GLY A 32 15.34 19.31 5.45
N GLU A 33 15.65 18.13 4.91
CA GLU A 33 16.64 17.94 3.84
C GLU A 33 16.00 18.03 2.46
N ASP A 34 16.78 18.39 1.44
CA ASP A 34 16.31 18.53 0.07
C ASP A 34 15.46 17.33 -0.39
N GLY A 35 14.24 17.63 -0.86
CA GLY A 35 13.24 16.64 -1.24
C GLY A 35 12.23 16.28 -0.15
N SER A 36 12.40 16.74 1.09
CA SER A 36 11.46 16.44 2.18
C SER A 36 10.10 17.15 2.08
N ASN A 37 9.95 18.09 1.14
CA ASN A 37 8.69 18.77 0.83
C ASN A 37 7.79 18.00 -0.15
N VAL A 38 8.26 16.87 -0.69
CA VAL A 38 7.50 16.03 -1.63
C VAL A 38 7.43 14.63 -1.05
N SER A 39 6.23 14.04 -1.00
CA SER A 39 6.09 12.66 -0.50
C SER A 39 6.71 11.64 -1.45
N ASP A 40 7.11 10.49 -0.90
CA ASP A 40 7.65 9.37 -1.67
C ASP A 40 6.67 8.94 -2.78
N ALA A 41 7.19 8.52 -3.93
CA ALA A 41 6.39 8.11 -5.09
C ALA A 41 5.45 6.92 -4.80
N ALA A 42 5.74 6.12 -3.77
CA ALA A 42 4.87 5.04 -3.32
C ALA A 42 3.67 5.52 -2.47
N VAL A 43 3.62 6.79 -2.09
CA VAL A 43 2.59 7.37 -1.24
C VAL A 43 1.58 8.14 -2.11
N VAL A 44 0.30 7.77 -1.98
CA VAL A 44 -0.82 8.55 -2.51
C VAL A 44 -1.53 9.20 -1.35
N MET A 45 -1.53 10.53 -1.34
CA MET A 45 -2.31 11.35 -0.42
C MET A 45 -3.23 12.27 -1.23
N PRO A 46 -4.56 12.21 -1.03
CA PRO A 46 -5.48 13.07 -1.76
C PRO A 46 -5.28 14.56 -1.44
N PHE A 47 -4.83 14.86 -0.22
CA PHE A 47 -4.63 16.22 0.26
C PHE A 47 -3.36 16.30 1.13
N LEU A 48 -2.59 17.38 0.97
CA LEU A 48 -1.44 17.68 1.83
C LEU A 48 -1.86 18.31 3.16
N GLN A 49 -3.02 18.98 3.19
CA GLN A 49 -3.63 19.59 4.36
C GLN A 49 -4.54 18.60 5.10
N PRO A 50 -4.74 18.76 6.41
CA PRO A 50 -5.63 17.91 7.18
C PRO A 50 -7.09 18.11 6.75
N GLY A 51 -7.81 17.00 6.59
CA GLY A 51 -9.24 17.01 6.31
C GLY A 51 -10.07 17.48 7.51
N SER A 52 -9.59 17.20 8.74
CA SER A 52 -10.29 17.57 9.97
C SER A 52 -9.34 18.03 11.07
N ILE A 53 -9.86 18.89 11.94
CA ILE A 53 -9.21 19.36 13.15
C ILE A 53 -10.19 19.24 14.31
N THR A 54 -9.74 18.62 15.40
CA THR A 54 -10.54 18.49 16.62
C THR A 54 -9.78 19.03 17.84
N GLY A 55 -10.48 19.13 18.98
CA GLY A 55 -9.87 19.57 20.23
C GLY A 55 -9.24 20.97 20.17
N GLN A 56 -9.83 21.92 19.44
CA GLN A 56 -9.29 23.29 19.29
C GLN A 56 -7.84 23.36 18.77
N GLY A 57 -7.43 22.44 17.89
CA GLY A 57 -6.07 22.41 17.35
C GLY A 57 -5.12 21.50 18.13
N GLU A 58 -5.68 20.48 18.78
CA GLU A 58 -4.95 19.41 19.46
C GLU A 58 -4.88 18.12 18.63
N SER A 59 -5.69 17.99 17.58
CA SER A 59 -5.61 16.85 16.68
C SER A 59 -5.96 17.21 15.24
N GLU A 60 -5.23 16.60 14.31
CA GLU A 60 -5.40 16.71 12.86
C GLU A 60 -5.47 15.35 12.21
N ALA A 61 -6.35 15.20 11.22
CA ALA A 61 -6.52 13.96 10.49
C ALA A 61 -6.36 14.15 8.97
N TRP A 62 -5.53 13.31 8.35
CA TRP A 62 -5.42 13.13 6.91
C TRP A 62 -6.10 11.82 6.53
N TYR A 63 -7.08 11.91 5.63
CA TYR A 63 -7.91 10.78 5.23
C TYR A 63 -7.39 10.13 3.95
N ASP A 64 -7.72 8.85 3.78
CA ASP A 64 -7.50 8.08 2.56
C ASP A 64 -6.04 8.06 2.07
N ILE A 65 -5.09 8.06 3.01
CA ILE A 65 -3.68 7.87 2.68
C ILE A 65 -3.47 6.41 2.28
N GLN A 66 -2.77 6.18 1.16
CA GLN A 66 -2.39 4.85 0.69
C GLN A 66 -0.88 4.80 0.44
N ILE A 67 -0.23 3.70 0.85
CA ILE A 67 1.20 3.48 0.62
C ILE A 67 1.37 2.14 -0.10
N PHE A 68 1.96 2.16 -1.29
CA PHE A 68 2.05 1.03 -2.21
C PHE A 68 3.41 0.33 -2.22
N ARG A 69 4.32 0.71 -1.33
CA ARG A 69 5.59 0.00 -1.09
C ARG A 69 5.74 -0.33 0.39
N ILE A 70 6.15 -1.56 0.69
CA ILE A 70 6.43 -1.98 2.06
C ILE A 70 7.68 -1.26 2.60
N GLY A 71 7.77 -1.12 3.91
CA GLY A 71 8.93 -0.54 4.56
C GLY A 71 8.59 0.45 5.66
N GLU A 72 9.62 1.10 6.16
CA GLU A 72 9.51 2.16 7.17
C GLU A 72 9.42 3.51 6.47
N TYR A 73 8.59 4.39 7.00
CA TYR A 73 8.37 5.74 6.50
C TYR A 73 8.41 6.76 7.64
N ARG A 74 8.75 8.00 7.29
CA ARG A 74 8.74 9.16 8.18
C ARG A 74 7.68 10.13 7.72
N VAL A 75 6.95 10.70 8.66
CA VAL A 75 6.01 11.81 8.41
C VAL A 75 6.73 13.09 8.80
N CYS A 76 7.05 13.90 7.81
CA CYS A 76 7.62 15.22 8.02
C CYS A 76 6.48 16.24 7.99
N TRP A 77 6.54 17.21 8.90
CA TRP A 77 5.46 18.15 9.15
C TRP A 77 5.92 19.58 8.99
N CYS A 78 5.05 20.37 8.38
CA CYS A 78 5.21 21.80 8.21
C CYS A 78 4.12 22.57 8.95
N LEU A 79 4.54 23.58 9.72
CA LEU A 79 3.67 24.41 10.55
C LEU A 79 2.79 25.37 9.73
N GLY A 80 3.16 25.68 8.49
CA GLY A 80 2.41 26.56 7.56
C GLY A 80 2.32 28.04 7.96
N LEU A 81 2.24 28.37 9.25
CA LEU A 81 2.18 29.74 9.77
C LEU A 81 3.54 30.43 9.93
N LEU A 82 4.60 29.64 10.16
CA LEU A 82 5.96 30.16 10.36
C LEU A 82 6.75 30.24 9.06
N SER A 83 6.31 29.48 8.06
CA SER A 83 6.85 29.51 6.71
C SER A 83 6.28 30.74 6.01
N GLY A 84 7.08 31.79 5.83
CA GLY A 84 6.62 33.07 5.26
C GLY A 84 5.89 32.95 3.91
N ASP A 85 6.24 31.92 3.13
CA ASP A 85 5.65 31.58 1.82
C ASP A 85 4.77 30.31 1.85
N GLY A 86 4.44 29.81 3.04
CA GLY A 86 3.78 28.51 3.24
C GLY A 86 4.75 27.32 3.10
N CYS A 87 4.21 26.09 3.21
CA CYS A 87 4.98 24.84 3.18
C CYS A 87 5.50 24.53 1.77
N THR A 88 6.59 25.19 1.36
CA THR A 88 7.07 25.13 -0.03
C THR A 88 8.48 24.57 -0.15
N THR A 89 9.33 24.80 0.85
CA THR A 89 10.73 24.35 0.85
C THR A 89 10.91 23.11 1.71
N ALA A 90 11.98 22.35 1.45
CA ALA A 90 12.35 21.20 2.29
C ALA A 90 12.50 21.57 3.76
N ALA A 91 13.14 22.71 4.05
CA ALA A 91 13.37 23.21 5.40
C ALA A 91 12.07 23.46 6.19
N ASP A 92 10.97 23.76 5.50
CA ASP A 92 9.65 23.92 6.14
C ASP A 92 9.12 22.61 6.75
N PHE A 93 9.56 21.47 6.21
CA PHE A 93 9.21 20.12 6.65
C PHE A 93 10.28 19.56 7.61
N GLY A 94 10.89 20.41 8.43
CA GLY A 94 11.98 20.03 9.34
C GLY A 94 11.57 19.19 10.55
N LEU A 95 10.27 19.08 10.86
CA LEU A 95 9.82 18.35 12.05
C LEU A 95 9.40 16.92 11.71
N LEU A 96 10.03 15.93 12.36
CA LEU A 96 9.54 14.56 12.36
C LEU A 96 8.30 14.44 13.25
N ALA A 97 7.13 14.25 12.65
CA ALA A 97 5.87 14.13 13.36
C ALA A 97 5.53 12.68 13.75
N ALA A 98 5.86 11.71 12.89
CA ALA A 98 5.60 10.30 13.14
C ALA A 98 6.53 9.39 12.34
N SER A 99 6.60 8.12 12.75
CA SER A 99 7.16 7.02 11.96
C SER A 99 6.07 6.00 11.66
N LEU A 100 6.06 5.46 10.45
CA LEU A 100 5.05 4.52 9.98
C LEU A 100 5.74 3.24 9.50
N SER A 101 5.22 2.09 9.88
CA SER A 101 5.67 0.80 9.35
C SER A 101 4.59 0.21 8.44
N VAL A 102 4.94 0.00 7.18
CA VAL A 102 4.04 -0.54 6.15
C VAL A 102 4.40 -1.99 5.89
N HIS A 103 3.53 -2.88 6.38
CA HIS A 103 3.64 -4.33 6.19
C HIS A 103 2.80 -4.81 5.00
N GLY A 104 3.23 -5.90 4.37
CA GLY A 104 2.61 -6.52 3.20
C GLY A 104 3.55 -7.54 2.54
N LEU A 105 3.29 -7.86 1.27
CA LEU A 105 4.19 -8.71 0.46
C LEU A 105 5.53 -8.04 0.18
N LEU A 106 6.60 -8.84 0.20
CA LEU A 106 7.93 -8.41 -0.24
C LEU A 106 8.00 -8.44 -1.77
N ASP A 107 8.46 -7.35 -2.37
CA ASP A 107 8.65 -7.18 -3.83
C ASP A 107 10.03 -7.68 -4.32
N ASP A 108 10.82 -8.29 -3.43
CA ASP A 108 12.25 -8.55 -3.64
C ASP A 108 12.58 -9.92 -4.26
N ARG A 109 11.58 -10.70 -4.71
CA ARG A 109 11.81 -12.04 -5.28
C ARG A 109 11.08 -12.30 -6.61
N PRO A 110 11.47 -11.63 -7.70
CA PRO A 110 10.99 -11.97 -9.04
C PRO A 110 11.41 -13.39 -9.49
N GLU A 111 12.41 -14.00 -8.86
CA GLU A 111 12.95 -15.33 -9.24
C GLU A 111 12.10 -16.53 -8.78
N TYR A 112 11.05 -16.32 -7.98
CA TYR A 112 10.26 -17.41 -7.40
C TYR A 112 8.89 -17.66 -8.03
N LEU A 113 8.54 -16.99 -9.14
CA LEU A 113 7.33 -17.32 -9.90
C LEU A 113 7.66 -18.44 -10.89
N PRO A 114 7.37 -19.73 -10.56
CA PRO A 114 7.82 -20.83 -11.39
C PRO A 114 6.92 -20.88 -12.65
N THR A 115 7.49 -21.23 -13.79
CA THR A 115 6.69 -21.55 -14.98
C THR A 115 5.71 -22.67 -14.65
N GLN A 116 4.42 -22.43 -14.85
CA GLN A 116 3.37 -23.41 -14.58
C GLN A 116 2.82 -24.00 -15.87
N ILE A 117 2.36 -25.24 -15.79
CA ILE A 117 1.63 -25.90 -16.88
C ILE A 117 0.15 -25.56 -16.73
N VAL A 118 -0.45 -25.06 -17.80
CA VAL A 118 -1.89 -24.75 -17.84
C VAL A 118 -2.71 -25.97 -17.43
N GLY A 119 -3.71 -25.76 -16.57
CA GLY A 119 -4.58 -26.80 -16.04
C GLY A 119 -3.98 -27.62 -14.90
N ASN A 120 -2.67 -27.55 -14.64
CA ASN A 120 -2.06 -28.23 -13.51
C ASN A 120 -2.14 -27.39 -12.24
N PRO A 121 -2.66 -27.94 -11.13
CA PRO A 121 -2.63 -27.25 -9.85
C PRO A 121 -1.20 -27.13 -9.33
N PHE A 122 -0.87 -25.97 -8.77
CA PHE A 122 0.43 -25.68 -8.16
C PHE A 122 0.27 -24.98 -6.81
N SER A 123 1.38 -24.90 -6.07
CA SER A 123 1.44 -24.14 -4.82
C SER A 123 2.17 -22.82 -5.06
N LEU A 124 1.49 -21.72 -4.77
CA LEU A 124 2.07 -20.39 -4.79
C LEU A 124 2.52 -20.03 -3.38
N THR A 125 3.80 -19.72 -3.21
CA THR A 125 4.34 -19.26 -1.93
C THR A 125 4.67 -17.78 -2.05
N LEU A 126 4.07 -16.95 -1.21
CA LEU A 126 4.40 -15.53 -1.11
C LEU A 126 5.12 -15.26 0.21
N ALA A 127 6.07 -14.34 0.18
CA ALA A 127 6.81 -13.88 1.34
C ALA A 127 6.42 -12.43 1.65
N GLY A 128 6.42 -12.05 2.93
CA GLY A 128 5.97 -10.74 3.35
C GLY A 128 6.26 -10.44 4.81
N ARG A 129 5.55 -9.44 5.34
CA ARG A 129 5.46 -9.13 6.77
C ARG A 129 4.00 -8.93 7.15
N SER A 130 3.61 -9.46 8.30
CA SER A 130 2.22 -9.45 8.80
C SER A 130 1.20 -9.94 7.77
N LEU A 131 1.58 -10.98 7.03
CA LEU A 131 0.62 -11.76 6.26
C LEU A 131 -0.34 -12.44 7.24
N ALA A 132 -1.62 -12.47 6.90
CA ALA A 132 -2.65 -13.04 7.74
C ALA A 132 -3.58 -13.94 6.93
N ALA A 133 -4.08 -15.00 7.57
CA ALA A 133 -5.00 -15.95 6.96
C ALA A 133 -6.26 -15.36 6.27
N THR A 134 -6.63 -14.13 6.62
CA THR A 134 -7.74 -13.38 6.01
C THR A 134 -7.37 -12.70 4.70
N ASP A 135 -6.09 -12.66 4.34
CA ASP A 135 -5.59 -12.04 3.13
C ASP A 135 -6.04 -12.81 1.90
N SER A 136 -6.08 -12.10 0.78
CA SER A 136 -6.56 -12.67 -0.48
C SER A 136 -5.63 -12.29 -1.60
N ILE A 137 -5.50 -13.20 -2.55
CA ILE A 137 -4.72 -13.00 -3.77
C ILE A 137 -5.61 -13.16 -5.00
N ALA A 138 -5.22 -12.49 -6.08
CA ALA A 138 -5.79 -12.68 -7.40
C ALA A 138 -4.66 -12.81 -8.42
N LEU A 139 -4.79 -13.77 -9.34
CA LEU A 139 -3.91 -13.90 -10.49
C LEU A 139 -4.55 -13.15 -11.65
N VAL A 140 -3.90 -12.07 -12.08
CA VAL A 140 -4.40 -11.15 -13.10
C VAL A 140 -3.57 -11.32 -14.37
N PRO A 141 -4.17 -11.71 -15.51
CA PRO A 141 -3.41 -11.87 -16.75
C PRO A 141 -2.83 -10.53 -17.19
N LEU A 142 -1.53 -10.51 -17.48
CA LEU A 142 -0.90 -9.44 -18.25
C LEU A 142 -1.27 -9.72 -19.71
N GLY A 143 -1.99 -8.80 -20.34
CA GLY A 143 -2.48 -8.96 -21.71
C GLY A 143 -1.36 -9.32 -22.71
N PRO A 144 -1.71 -9.71 -23.95
CA PRO A 144 -0.73 -10.08 -24.98
C PRO A 144 0.31 -8.99 -25.24
N ASN A 145 -0.04 -7.73 -24.92
CA ASN A 145 0.91 -6.66 -24.69
C ASN A 145 0.80 -6.23 -23.23
N ALA A 146 1.89 -6.28 -22.46
CA ALA A 146 1.96 -5.76 -21.09
C ALA A 146 1.63 -4.24 -20.98
N SER A 147 1.41 -3.58 -22.12
CA SER A 147 1.00 -2.18 -22.28
C SER A 147 -0.49 -1.97 -22.53
N ASP A 148 -1.30 -3.03 -22.70
CA ASP A 148 -2.75 -2.87 -22.88
C ASP A 148 -3.42 -2.72 -21.51
N SER A 149 -3.88 -1.51 -21.24
CA SER A 149 -4.26 -0.93 -19.95
C SER A 149 -5.54 -1.48 -19.29
N ALA A 150 -5.77 -2.80 -19.27
CA ALA A 150 -7.01 -3.37 -18.76
C ALA A 150 -6.89 -4.13 -17.42
N ALA A 151 -5.69 -4.46 -16.94
CA ALA A 151 -5.56 -5.34 -15.78
C ALA A 151 -4.42 -4.89 -14.85
N SER A 152 -4.75 -4.00 -13.90
CA SER A 152 -3.87 -3.64 -12.78
C SER A 152 -4.49 -4.04 -11.45
N CYS A 153 -3.65 -4.26 -10.44
CA CYS A 153 -4.14 -4.50 -9.09
C CYS A 153 -4.95 -3.29 -8.59
N GLY A 154 -6.11 -3.52 -7.99
CA GLY A 154 -6.97 -2.46 -7.45
C GLY A 154 -7.92 -1.80 -8.44
N GLN A 155 -7.96 -2.23 -9.70
CA GLN A 155 -9.05 -1.87 -10.62
C GLN A 155 -10.22 -2.85 -10.46
N ALA A 156 -11.45 -2.34 -10.50
CA ALA A 156 -12.65 -3.15 -10.60
C ALA A 156 -12.70 -3.82 -11.99
N SER A 157 -11.99 -4.94 -12.16
CA SER A 157 -12.20 -5.76 -13.34
C SER A 157 -13.47 -6.55 -13.13
N THR A 158 -14.47 -6.31 -13.98
CA THR A 158 -15.74 -7.06 -14.10
C THR A 158 -15.58 -8.57 -14.28
N ALA A 159 -14.36 -9.04 -14.47
CA ALA A 159 -14.03 -10.45 -14.38
C ALA A 159 -13.49 -10.75 -12.98
N GLN A 160 -14.33 -11.39 -12.16
CA GLN A 160 -13.84 -12.57 -11.44
C GLN A 160 -13.26 -13.48 -12.51
N HIS A 161 -11.98 -13.30 -12.83
CA HIS A 161 -11.38 -13.96 -13.98
C HIS A 161 -11.48 -15.46 -13.74
N ALA A 162 -12.26 -16.11 -14.61
CA ALA A 162 -12.70 -17.50 -14.57
C ALA A 162 -11.55 -18.54 -14.70
N ALA A 163 -10.31 -18.15 -14.39
CA ALA A 163 -9.15 -19.03 -14.35
C ALA A 163 -8.92 -19.65 -12.96
N LEU A 164 -9.54 -19.13 -11.90
CA LEU A 164 -9.51 -19.73 -10.56
C LEU A 164 -10.79 -20.55 -10.36
N ALA A 165 -10.65 -21.87 -10.17
CA ALA A 165 -11.79 -22.70 -9.80
C ALA A 165 -12.43 -22.16 -8.50
N PRO A 166 -13.77 -22.16 -8.38
CA PRO A 166 -14.46 -21.85 -7.13
C PRO A 166 -13.89 -22.74 -6.02
N GLY A 167 -13.18 -22.15 -5.06
CA GLY A 167 -12.43 -22.88 -4.03
C GLY A 167 -11.00 -22.40 -3.76
N THR A 168 -10.49 -21.39 -4.49
CA THR A 168 -9.21 -20.71 -4.16
C THR A 168 -9.41 -19.32 -3.55
N THR A 169 -10.52 -19.11 -2.84
CA THR A 169 -10.53 -18.26 -1.63
C THR A 169 -9.82 -19.05 -0.53
N GLY A 170 -8.50 -19.19 -0.67
CA GLY A 170 -7.70 -20.08 0.17
C GLY A 170 -7.09 -19.34 1.35
N VAL A 171 -7.44 -19.76 2.55
CA VAL A 171 -6.61 -19.55 3.75
C VAL A 171 -5.24 -20.22 3.50
N PRO A 172 -4.11 -19.59 3.84
CA PRO A 172 -2.79 -20.19 3.72
C PRO A 172 -2.71 -21.56 4.38
N THR A 173 -2.10 -22.52 3.68
CA THR A 173 -1.93 -23.90 4.16
C THR A 173 -0.80 -24.07 5.17
N VAL A 174 0.14 -23.13 5.18
CA VAL A 174 1.20 -22.96 6.18
C VAL A 174 1.38 -21.46 6.37
N GLU A 175 1.32 -20.99 7.62
CA GLU A 175 1.47 -19.58 7.98
C GLU A 175 2.66 -19.42 8.93
N ASN A 176 3.53 -18.49 8.60
CA ASN A 176 4.19 -17.67 9.61
C ASN A 176 3.95 -16.21 9.20
N SER A 177 4.06 -15.25 10.12
CA SER A 177 3.83 -13.82 9.83
C SER A 177 4.73 -13.24 8.71
N SER A 178 5.57 -14.07 8.08
CA SER A 178 6.48 -13.76 6.99
C SER A 178 6.26 -14.56 5.69
N SER A 179 5.39 -15.56 5.65
CA SER A 179 5.13 -16.37 4.46
C SER A 179 3.78 -17.06 4.49
N GLU A 180 3.12 -17.07 3.33
CA GLU A 180 1.84 -17.74 3.10
C GLU A 180 1.92 -18.65 1.87
N VAL A 181 1.30 -19.83 1.96
CA VAL A 181 1.27 -20.82 0.88
C VAL A 181 -0.17 -21.08 0.44
N TRP A 182 -0.49 -20.71 -0.81
CA TRP A 182 -1.74 -21.02 -1.47
C TRP A 182 -1.60 -22.31 -2.28
N SER A 183 -2.18 -23.39 -1.77
CA SER A 183 -2.19 -24.67 -2.47
C SER A 183 -3.28 -24.73 -3.54
N ARG A 184 -3.04 -25.51 -4.60
CA ARG A 184 -4.04 -25.82 -5.65
C ARG A 184 -4.50 -24.59 -6.44
N ALA A 185 -3.63 -23.59 -6.59
CA ALA A 185 -3.82 -22.55 -7.58
C ALA A 185 -3.75 -23.19 -8.97
N THR A 186 -4.66 -22.84 -9.88
CA THR A 186 -4.66 -23.35 -11.24
C THR A 186 -4.77 -22.16 -12.19
N ILE A 187 -4.01 -22.20 -13.28
CA ILE A 187 -4.10 -21.24 -14.38
C ILE A 187 -4.67 -21.98 -15.58
N LEU A 188 -5.76 -21.47 -16.16
CA LEU A 188 -6.48 -22.13 -17.27
C LEU A 188 -6.15 -21.57 -18.66
N ALA A 189 -5.36 -20.50 -18.74
CA ALA A 189 -4.92 -19.93 -20.01
C ALA A 189 -3.40 -19.67 -20.01
N VAL A 190 -2.78 -19.81 -21.18
CA VAL A 190 -1.37 -19.48 -21.35
C VAL A 190 -1.18 -17.96 -21.27
N GLY A 191 -0.11 -17.51 -20.60
CA GLY A 191 0.22 -16.09 -20.53
C GLY A 191 1.08 -15.75 -19.32
N GLN A 192 1.43 -14.46 -19.22
CA GLN A 192 2.03 -13.90 -18.02
C GLN A 192 0.92 -13.44 -17.08
N TYR A 193 1.15 -13.59 -15.78
CA TYR A 193 0.19 -13.21 -14.75
C TYR A 193 0.88 -12.37 -13.69
N MET A 194 0.19 -11.34 -13.21
CA MET A 194 0.53 -10.59 -12.03
C MET A 194 -0.21 -11.17 -10.83
N VAL A 195 0.47 -11.24 -9.68
CA VAL A 195 -0.16 -11.60 -8.41
C VAL A 195 -0.56 -10.32 -7.69
N CYS A 196 -1.86 -10.08 -7.56
CA CYS A 196 -2.40 -9.00 -6.75
C CYS A 196 -2.72 -9.49 -5.35
N TRP A 197 -2.32 -8.75 -4.33
CA TRP A 197 -2.58 -9.08 -2.93
C TRP A 197 -3.44 -8.01 -2.27
N CYS A 198 -4.40 -8.46 -1.47
CA CYS A 198 -5.24 -7.61 -0.65
C CYS A 198 -5.20 -8.13 0.79
N GLY A 199 -4.52 -7.37 1.64
CA GLY A 199 -4.49 -7.65 3.07
C GLY A 199 -5.81 -7.27 3.72
N ARG A 200 -6.61 -8.24 4.13
CA ARG A 200 -7.89 -7.93 4.80
C ARG A 200 -7.64 -7.57 6.26
N THR A 201 -8.18 -6.42 6.65
CA THR A 201 -8.55 -6.19 8.04
C THR A 201 -9.93 -6.80 8.24
N SER A 202 -10.20 -7.40 9.41
CA SER A 202 -11.54 -7.86 9.78
C SER A 202 -12.58 -6.77 9.47
N GLY A 203 -13.44 -6.98 8.47
CA GLY A 203 -14.53 -6.06 8.11
C GLY A 203 -14.54 -5.50 6.68
N SER A 204 -13.52 -5.69 5.84
CA SER A 204 -13.58 -5.24 4.43
C SER A 204 -14.15 -6.33 3.50
N THR A 205 -15.33 -6.08 2.94
CA THR A 205 -15.93 -6.87 1.86
C THR A 205 -15.48 -6.35 0.51
N TRP A 206 -15.24 -7.26 -0.44
CA TRP A 206 -15.02 -6.91 -1.84
C TRP A 206 -16.29 -6.23 -2.36
N SER A 207 -16.15 -5.01 -2.89
CA SER A 207 -17.14 -4.45 -3.81
C SER A 207 -16.70 -4.84 -5.21
N ALA A 208 -17.46 -5.74 -5.83
CA ALA A 208 -17.30 -6.13 -7.23
C ALA A 208 -17.59 -4.95 -8.17
#